data_AF-A0A3L7PNV6-F1
#
_entry.id   AF-A0A3L7PNV6-F1
#
_cell.length_a   1.000
_cell.length_b   1.000
_cell.length_c   1.000
_cell.angle_alpha   90.00
_cell.angle_beta   90.00
_cell.angle_gamma   90.00
#
_symmetry.space_group_name_H-M   'P 1'
#
loop_
_entity.id
_entity.type
_entity.pdbx_description
1 polymer ?
#
loop_
_entity_poly.entity_id
_entity_poly.type
_entity_poly.pdbx_seq_one_letter_code
_entity_poly.pdbx_strand_id
1 'polypeptide(L)'
;MKNRRVVLNALILLLCSSISGWSQDAAKPTTKGVSSEKKTTNRLPANYGKLGLTDAQKDKVYSINAKHESQLDALEEQLKALRAKRGAEVEAVLTVEQKKILKDVTDDSKEKATNAKAKTGDKDALDAKPKK
;
A
#
# COMPACT_ATOMS: atom_id res chain seq x y z
N MET A 1 -12.65 -7.57 49.57
CA MET A 1 -13.56 -6.41 49.43
C MET A 1 -12.94 -5.46 48.40
N LYS A 2 -13.01 -5.66 47.07
CA LYS A 2 -14.16 -5.62 46.13
C LYS A 2 -15.03 -4.35 46.25
N ASN A 3 -14.77 -3.42 45.33
CA ASN A 3 -15.70 -2.53 44.62
C ASN A 3 -16.38 -1.38 45.41
N ARG A 4 -15.80 -0.16 45.38
CA ARG A 4 -16.49 1.08 45.84
C ARG A 4 -16.06 2.38 45.12
N ARG A 5 -15.87 2.39 43.79
CA ARG A 5 -15.64 3.64 43.03
C ARG A 5 -16.40 3.74 41.71
N VAL A 6 -17.50 2.99 41.58
CA VAL A 6 -18.42 3.09 40.44
C VAL A 6 -19.81 3.42 40.98
N VAL A 7 -19.96 4.55 41.68
CA VAL A 7 -21.25 5.22 41.91
C VAL A 7 -20.94 6.68 42.26
N LEU A 8 -20.83 7.57 41.28
CA LEU A 8 -21.22 8.97 41.46
C LEU A 8 -21.49 9.62 40.10
N ASN A 9 -22.65 10.26 40.00
CA ASN A 9 -23.19 11.07 38.89
C ASN A 9 -23.99 10.31 37.84
N ALA A 10 -25.19 9.93 38.27
CA ALA A 10 -26.35 9.72 37.42
C ALA A 10 -26.91 11.06 36.90
N LEU A 11 -27.60 10.95 35.75
CA LEU A 11 -28.82 11.68 35.39
C LEU A 11 -28.68 13.13 34.88
N ILE A 12 -28.83 13.31 33.56
CA ILE A 12 -29.79 14.25 32.93
C ILE A 12 -30.11 13.67 31.54
N LEU A 13 -31.38 13.30 31.37
CA LEU A 13 -31.99 12.83 30.14
C LEU A 13 -33.05 13.87 29.78
N LEU A 14 -33.20 14.13 28.47
CA LEU A 14 -34.40 14.64 27.81
C LEU A 14 -34.55 16.17 27.66
N LEU A 15 -34.22 16.68 26.47
CA LEU A 15 -35.08 17.64 25.78
C LEU A 15 -34.95 17.49 24.25
N CYS A 16 -35.96 16.87 23.65
CA CYS A 16 -36.24 16.97 22.23
C CYS A 16 -37.04 18.25 22.03
N SER A 17 -36.57 19.19 21.22
CA SER A 17 -37.39 20.27 20.68
C SER A 17 -36.88 20.69 19.31
N SER A 18 -37.77 20.46 18.36
CA SER A 18 -37.73 20.78 16.94
C SER A 18 -37.48 22.27 16.68
N ILE A 19 -36.52 22.58 15.80
CA ILE A 19 -36.55 23.82 15.02
C ILE A 19 -36.55 23.39 13.55
N SER A 20 -37.73 23.44 12.95
CA SER A 20 -37.91 23.38 11.50
C SER A 20 -37.48 24.72 10.91
N GLY A 21 -36.51 24.66 10.00
CA GLY A 21 -36.47 25.45 8.77
C GLY A 21 -36.08 26.93 8.86
N TRP A 22 -34.87 27.24 8.41
CA TRP A 22 -34.65 28.26 7.38
C TRP A 22 -33.54 27.81 6.43
N SER A 23 -33.88 27.78 5.15
CA SER A 23 -32.97 27.64 4.03
C SER A 23 -32.20 28.94 3.83
N GLN A 24 -30.89 28.85 3.61
CA GLN A 24 -30.23 29.73 2.63
C GLN A 24 -28.93 29.12 2.11
N ASP A 25 -28.83 29.22 0.80
CA ASP A 25 -27.65 29.18 -0.05
C ASP A 25 -26.84 27.89 -0.23
N ALA A 26 -27.13 27.27 -1.37
CA ALA A 26 -26.29 26.33 -2.09
C ALA A 26 -24.99 27.00 -2.59
N ALA A 27 -24.00 27.14 -1.70
CA ALA A 27 -22.61 27.18 -2.12
C ALA A 27 -22.09 25.74 -2.14
N LYS A 28 -22.04 25.11 -3.32
CA LYS A 28 -21.30 23.85 -3.53
C LYS A 28 -19.82 24.10 -3.20
N PRO A 29 -19.23 23.52 -2.14
CA PRO A 29 -17.79 23.41 -2.09
C PRO A 29 -17.42 22.33 -3.10
N THR A 30 -17.01 22.72 -4.31
CA THR A 30 -16.26 21.82 -5.19
C THR A 30 -14.86 21.67 -4.62
N THR A 31 -14.74 20.97 -3.51
CA THR A 31 -13.52 20.25 -3.19
C THR A 31 -13.41 19.15 -4.25
N LYS A 32 -12.72 19.47 -5.36
CA LYS A 32 -11.95 18.44 -6.08
C LYS A 32 -10.95 17.90 -5.08
N GLY A 33 -11.41 16.98 -4.24
CA GLY A 33 -10.55 16.04 -3.58
C GLY A 33 -9.75 15.40 -4.70
N VAL A 34 -8.46 15.68 -4.74
CA VAL A 34 -7.51 14.81 -5.39
C VAL A 34 -7.60 13.52 -4.59
N SER A 35 -8.61 12.71 -4.92
CA SER A 35 -8.56 11.30 -4.64
C SER A 35 -7.34 10.87 -5.42
N SER A 36 -6.24 10.65 -4.70
CA SER A 36 -5.23 9.72 -5.16
C SER A 36 -5.93 8.37 -5.23
N GLU A 37 -6.77 8.20 -6.27
CA GLU A 37 -7.29 6.92 -6.69
C GLU A 37 -6.04 6.15 -7.05
N LYS A 38 -5.50 5.43 -6.06
CA LYS A 38 -4.52 4.39 -6.26
C LYS A 38 -5.07 3.60 -7.43
N LYS A 39 -4.40 3.69 -8.58
CA LYS A 39 -4.83 3.06 -9.84
C LYS A 39 -5.17 1.62 -9.49
N THR A 40 -6.46 1.33 -9.34
CA THR A 40 -6.92 -0.04 -9.21
C THR A 40 -6.54 -0.65 -10.54
N THR A 41 -5.59 -1.59 -10.50
CA THR A 41 -5.13 -2.24 -11.71
C THR A 41 -6.30 -3.07 -12.21
N ASN A 42 -7.08 -2.50 -13.13
CA ASN A 42 -8.22 -3.15 -13.75
C ASN A 42 -7.72 -4.18 -14.77
N ARG A 43 -7.01 -5.19 -14.25
CA ARG A 43 -6.35 -6.24 -15.01
C ARG A 43 -7.04 -7.55 -14.69
N LEU A 44 -7.34 -8.30 -15.73
CA LEU A 44 -7.73 -9.69 -15.54
C LEU A 44 -6.51 -10.47 -15.01
N PRO A 45 -6.73 -11.46 -14.13
CA PRO A 45 -5.68 -12.37 -13.72
C PRO A 45 -5.02 -13.04 -14.93
N ALA A 46 -3.77 -13.46 -14.75
CA ALA A 46 -2.99 -14.07 -15.82
C ALA A 46 -3.74 -15.25 -16.45
N ASN A 47 -3.74 -15.31 -17.79
CA ASN A 47 -4.45 -16.31 -18.61
C ASN A 47 -5.99 -16.24 -18.62
N TYR A 48 -6.64 -15.43 -17.78
CA TYR A 48 -8.11 -15.36 -17.75
C TYR A 48 -8.71 -14.74 -19.02
N GLY A 49 -7.93 -13.92 -19.75
CA GLY A 49 -8.34 -13.39 -21.05
C GLY A 49 -8.56 -14.46 -22.13
N LYS A 50 -8.03 -15.68 -21.95
CA LYS A 50 -8.16 -16.79 -22.92
C LYS A 50 -9.44 -17.62 -22.71
N LEU A 51 -10.20 -17.36 -21.65
CA LEU A 51 -11.34 -18.18 -21.24
C LEU A 51 -12.66 -17.77 -21.90
N GLY A 52 -12.66 -16.78 -22.80
CA GLY A 52 -13.88 -16.30 -23.44
C GLY A 52 -14.90 -15.72 -22.45
N LEU A 53 -14.42 -15.03 -21.39
CA LEU A 53 -15.29 -14.46 -20.37
C LEU A 53 -16.24 -13.41 -20.95
N THR A 54 -17.50 -13.47 -20.52
CA THR A 54 -18.48 -12.40 -20.76
C THR A 54 -18.10 -11.12 -20.03
N ASP A 55 -18.60 -9.98 -20.49
CA ASP A 55 -18.28 -8.69 -19.86
C ASP A 55 -18.79 -8.61 -18.42
N ALA A 56 -19.97 -9.16 -18.14
CA ALA A 56 -20.49 -9.27 -16.77
C ALA A 56 -19.60 -10.10 -15.84
N GLN A 57 -18.90 -11.13 -16.37
CA GLN A 57 -17.92 -11.89 -15.58
C GLN A 57 -16.64 -11.07 -15.34
N LYS A 58 -16.16 -10.33 -16.34
CA LYS A 58 -14.98 -9.46 -16.19
C LYS A 58 -15.25 -8.37 -15.16
N ASP A 59 -16.42 -7.73 -15.20
CA ASP A 59 -16.79 -6.68 -14.25
C ASP A 59 -16.84 -7.19 -12.81
N LYS A 60 -17.31 -8.44 -12.61
CA LYS A 60 -17.24 -9.10 -11.30
C LYS A 60 -15.81 -9.35 -10.85
N VAL A 61 -14.94 -9.83 -11.73
CA VAL A 61 -13.50 -10.03 -11.43
C VAL A 61 -12.85 -8.72 -11.03
N TYR A 62 -13.10 -7.64 -11.77
CA TYR A 62 -12.59 -6.31 -11.44
C TYR A 62 -13.07 -5.80 -10.08
N SER A 63 -14.36 -6.00 -9.78
CA SER A 63 -14.93 -5.64 -8.47
C SER A 63 -14.31 -6.43 -7.33
N ILE A 64 -14.05 -7.72 -7.54
CA ILE A 64 -13.36 -8.59 -6.56
C ILE A 64 -11.93 -8.08 -6.33
N ASN A 65 -11.18 -7.79 -7.39
CA ASN A 65 -9.82 -7.27 -7.27
C ASN A 65 -9.83 -5.97 -6.46
N ALA A 66 -10.64 -4.98 -6.87
CA ALA A 66 -10.74 -3.69 -6.20
C ALA A 66 -11.11 -3.81 -4.71
N LYS A 67 -11.98 -4.75 -4.34
CA LYS A 67 -12.34 -5.03 -2.94
C LYS A 67 -11.14 -5.48 -2.11
N HIS A 68 -10.22 -6.24 -2.70
CA HIS A 68 -9.10 -6.84 -1.98
C HIS A 68 -7.80 -6.03 -2.07
N GLU A 69 -7.63 -5.15 -3.05
CA GLU A 69 -6.42 -4.33 -3.23
C GLU A 69 -5.99 -3.63 -1.93
N SER A 70 -6.91 -2.90 -1.26
CA SER A 70 -6.56 -2.17 -0.05
C SER A 70 -6.11 -3.08 1.11
N GLN A 71 -6.62 -4.31 1.19
CA GLN A 71 -6.21 -5.27 2.21
C GLN A 71 -4.84 -5.87 1.88
N LEU A 72 -4.60 -6.16 0.61
CA LEU A 72 -3.31 -6.65 0.12
C LEU A 72 -2.22 -5.61 0.34
N ASP A 73 -2.47 -4.34 -0.01
CA ASP A 73 -1.57 -3.23 0.23
C ASP A 73 -1.16 -3.12 1.71
N ALA A 74 -2.15 -3.15 2.61
CA ALA A 74 -1.90 -3.07 4.05
C ALA A 74 -1.06 -4.26 4.55
N LEU A 75 -1.34 -5.48 4.05
CA LEU A 75 -0.57 -6.67 4.38
C LEU A 75 0.87 -6.58 3.85
N GLU A 76 1.07 -6.05 2.63
CA GLU A 76 2.40 -5.83 2.07
C GLU A 76 3.22 -4.83 2.89
N GLU A 77 2.60 -3.74 3.35
CA GLU A 77 3.23 -2.76 4.23
C GLU A 77 3.61 -3.37 5.58
N GLN A 78 2.71 -4.14 6.20
CA GLN A 78 2.99 -4.87 7.44
C GLN A 78 4.13 -5.86 7.26
N LEU A 79 4.13 -6.58 6.14
CA LEU A 79 5.16 -7.57 5.83
C LEU A 79 6.52 -6.88 5.60
N LYS A 80 6.54 -5.74 4.90
CA LYS A 80 7.75 -4.92 4.72
C LYS A 80 8.29 -4.44 6.07
N ALA A 81 7.42 -3.92 6.94
CA ALA A 81 7.81 -3.48 8.28
C ALA A 81 8.37 -4.64 9.11
N LEU A 82 7.72 -5.81 9.08
CA LEU A 82 8.18 -6.99 9.81
C LEU A 82 9.52 -7.51 9.29
N ARG A 83 9.73 -7.53 7.97
CA ARG A 83 11.02 -7.90 7.37
C ARG A 83 12.14 -6.95 7.80
N ALA A 84 11.88 -5.63 7.83
CA ALA A 84 12.84 -4.64 8.28
C ALA A 84 13.18 -4.81 9.77
N LYS A 85 12.15 -5.00 10.61
CA LYS A 85 12.33 -5.25 12.05
C LYS A 85 13.18 -6.50 12.30
N ARG A 86 12.82 -7.62 11.65
CA ARG A 86 13.61 -8.86 11.74
C ARG A 86 15.05 -8.65 11.29
N GLY A 87 15.28 -7.91 10.20
CA GLY A 87 16.63 -7.58 9.73
C GLY A 87 17.44 -6.83 10.78
N ALA A 88 16.85 -5.79 11.39
CA ALA A 88 17.49 -5.03 12.45
C ALA A 88 17.80 -5.88 13.69
N GLU A 89 16.89 -6.77 14.10
CA GLU A 89 17.11 -7.71 15.21
C GLU A 89 18.24 -8.70 14.92
N VAL A 90 18.32 -9.21 13.69
CA VAL A 90 19.41 -10.08 13.24
C VAL A 90 20.74 -9.33 13.21
N GLU A 91 20.77 -8.09 12.75
CA GLU A 91 21.98 -7.27 12.79
C GLU A 91 22.38 -6.91 14.23
N ALA A 92 21.40 -6.74 15.13
CA ALA A 92 21.67 -6.37 16.52
C ALA A 92 22.51 -7.42 17.27
N VAL A 93 22.44 -8.69 16.91
CA VAL A 93 23.24 -9.76 17.53
C VAL A 93 24.70 -9.80 17.05
N LEU A 94 25.05 -9.04 16.01
CA LEU A 94 26.41 -9.01 15.48
C LEU A 94 27.33 -8.10 16.31
N THR A 95 28.61 -8.49 16.38
CA THR A 95 29.66 -7.65 16.96
C THR A 95 29.94 -6.44 16.07
N VAL A 96 30.61 -5.42 16.62
CA VAL A 96 30.99 -4.21 15.88
C VAL A 96 31.85 -4.54 14.65
N GLU A 97 32.82 -5.44 14.79
CA GLU A 97 33.67 -5.89 13.68
C GLU A 97 32.86 -6.64 12.61
N GLN A 98 31.94 -7.52 13.02
CA GLN A 98 31.06 -8.22 12.07
C GLN A 98 30.13 -7.27 11.31
N LYS A 99 29.63 -6.21 11.96
CA LYS A 99 28.82 -5.17 11.31
C LYS A 99 29.63 -4.37 10.29
N LYS A 100 30.91 -4.11 10.55
CA LYS A 100 31.81 -3.43 9.62
C LYS A 100 32.01 -4.29 8.36
N ILE A 101 32.36 -5.57 8.54
CA ILE A 101 32.50 -6.52 7.44
C ILE A 101 31.20 -6.64 6.63
N LEU A 102 30.04 -6.71 7.32
CA LEU A 102 28.74 -6.78 6.65
C LEU A 102 28.48 -5.56 5.75
N LYS A 103 28.79 -4.34 6.23
CA LYS A 103 28.64 -3.12 5.43
C LYS A 103 29.50 -3.17 4.17
N ASP A 104 30.79 -3.47 4.31
CA ASP A 104 31.73 -3.53 3.19
C ASP A 104 31.25 -4.52 2.11
N VAL A 105 30.81 -5.72 2.52
CA VAL A 105 30.27 -6.74 1.60
C VAL A 105 28.98 -6.29 0.92
N THR A 106 28.10 -5.59 1.64
CA THR A 106 26.83 -5.11 1.06
C THR A 106 27.04 -4.00 0.05
N ASP A 107 28.03 -3.13 0.25
CA ASP A 107 28.30 -2.02 -0.66
C ASP A 107 29.00 -2.52 -1.93
N ASP A 108 29.99 -3.41 -1.81
CA ASP A 108 30.59 -4.12 -2.95
C ASP A 108 29.54 -4.83 -3.83
N SER A 109 28.55 -5.45 -3.18
CA SER A 109 27.48 -6.16 -3.87
C SER A 109 26.56 -5.21 -4.63
N LYS A 110 26.25 -4.04 -4.06
CA LYS A 110 25.47 -2.99 -4.74
C LYS A 110 26.23 -2.45 -5.95
N GLU A 111 27.52 -2.17 -5.81
CA GLU A 111 28.36 -1.69 -6.91
C GLU A 111 28.41 -2.71 -8.06
N LYS A 112 28.61 -4.00 -7.74
CA LYS A 112 28.58 -5.06 -8.76
C LYS A 112 27.22 -5.17 -9.46
N ALA A 113 26.13 -5.05 -8.72
CA ALA A 113 24.78 -5.06 -9.30
C ALA A 113 24.53 -3.86 -10.24
N THR A 114 24.99 -2.67 -9.87
CA THR A 114 24.87 -1.47 -10.72
C THR A 114 25.70 -1.58 -12.00
N ASN A 115 26.94 -2.07 -11.89
CA ASN A 115 27.83 -2.29 -13.02
C ASN A 115 27.34 -3.39 -13.97
N ALA A 116 26.76 -4.46 -13.43
CA ALA A 116 26.12 -5.51 -14.23
C ALA A 116 24.92 -4.94 -15.02
N LYS A 117 24.10 -4.10 -14.39
CA LYS A 117 22.95 -3.46 -15.05
C LYS A 117 23.38 -2.48 -16.15
N ALA A 118 24.48 -1.75 -15.95
CA ALA A 118 25.06 -0.86 -16.96
C ALA A 118 25.60 -1.64 -18.18
N LYS A 119 26.29 -2.78 -17.97
CA LYS A 119 26.84 -3.60 -19.05
C LYS A 119 25.79 -4.38 -19.87
N THR A 120 24.61 -4.62 -19.31
CA THR A 120 23.50 -5.24 -20.04
C THR A 120 22.71 -4.19 -20.84
N GLY A 121 22.47 -3.01 -20.28
CA GLY A 121 21.79 -1.92 -20.99
C GLY A 121 22.55 -1.38 -22.21
N ASP A 122 23.88 -1.48 -22.21
CA ASP A 122 24.74 -1.09 -23.35
C ASP A 122 24.68 -2.09 -24.52
N LYS A 123 24.49 -3.40 -24.24
CA LYS A 123 24.34 -4.41 -25.30
C LYS A 123 22.99 -4.31 -26.01
N ASP A 124 21.90 -4.06 -25.27
CA ASP A 124 20.56 -3.90 -25.85
C ASP A 124 20.43 -2.64 -26.74
N ALA A 125 21.30 -1.64 -26.55
CA ALA A 125 21.34 -0.43 -27.37
C ALA A 125 22.14 -0.60 -28.69
N LEU A 126 23.08 -1.55 -28.76
CA LEU A 126 23.93 -1.81 -29.94
C LEU A 126 23.27 -2.73 -30.99
N ASP A 127 22.27 -3.54 -30.62
CA ASP A 127 21.52 -4.40 -31.54
C ASP A 127 20.30 -3.72 -32.21
N ALA A 128 19.97 -2.49 -31.80
CA ALA A 128 18.90 -1.69 -32.42
C ALA A 128 19.38 -0.96 -33.69
N LYS A 129 19.80 -1.68 -34.74
CA LYS A 129 19.99 -1.07 -36.07
C LYS A 129 18.65 -0.56 -36.62
N PRO A 130 18.60 0.66 -37.21
CA PRO A 130 17.39 1.18 -37.82
C PRO A 130 17.01 0.30 -39.02
N LYS A 131 15.81 -0.29 -38.99
CA LYS A 131 15.23 -0.92 -40.17
C LYS A 131 14.97 0.18 -41.21
N LYS A 132 15.57 -0.01 -42.39
CA LYS A 132 15.33 0.79 -43.60
C LYS A 132 13.87 0.73 -44.03
#